data_AF-A0A2A6M6H4-F1
#
_entry.id   AF-A0A2A6M6H4-F1
#
_cell.length_a   1.000
_cell.length_b   1.000
_cell.length_c   1.000
_cell.angle_alpha   90.00
_cell.angle_beta   90.00
_cell.angle_gamma   90.00
#
_symmetry.space_group_name_H-M   'P 1'
#
loop_
_entity.id
_entity.type
_entity.pdbx_description
1 polymer ?
#
loop_
_entity_poly.entity_id
_entity_poly.type
_entity_poly.pdbx_seq_one_letter_code
_entity_poly.pdbx_strand_id
1 'polypeptide(L)'
;MRRLICLLISLLATPSFAVEEGSKLARTAWAAWKCQVYATYEGDEIKANRLFELGLKAARALVEKHQAGQVKSDDIILNSHATLWFTMDGTTPNPNPSPEFAVGRIYQTVADTVFDEIVTHDDAGRPLPAEKYRLGAAMKDVAVTKFRNANCDLIN
;
A
#
# COMPACT_ATOMS: atom_id res chain seq x y z
N MET A 1 -38.58 48.51 11.62
CA MET A 1 -38.88 47.06 11.75
C MET A 1 -37.91 46.27 10.86
N ARG A 2 -36.77 45.85 11.42
CA ARG A 2 -35.76 45.01 10.75
C ARG A 2 -36.17 43.55 10.93
N ARG A 3 -36.53 42.86 9.85
CA ARG A 3 -36.76 41.40 9.89
C ARG A 3 -35.42 40.70 9.67
N LEU A 4 -34.96 39.98 10.69
CA LEU A 4 -33.85 39.04 10.63
C LEU A 4 -34.21 37.90 9.67
N ILE A 5 -33.37 37.67 8.67
CA ILE A 5 -33.34 36.42 7.90
C ILE A 5 -32.10 35.67 8.41
N CYS A 6 -32.29 34.83 9.42
CA CYS A 6 -31.35 33.77 9.76
C CYS A 6 -31.65 32.59 8.83
N LEU A 7 -30.93 32.48 7.72
CA LEU A 7 -30.98 31.28 6.87
C LEU A 7 -29.77 30.41 7.19
N LEU A 8 -30.09 29.17 7.54
CA LEU A 8 -29.22 28.10 8.02
C LEU A 8 -27.90 28.00 7.24
N ILE A 9 -26.79 28.22 7.95
CA ILE A 9 -25.49 27.66 7.59
C ILE A 9 -25.52 26.21 8.10
N SER A 10 -26.08 25.31 7.29
CA SER A 10 -26.01 23.87 7.55
C SER A 10 -24.54 23.45 7.44
N LEU A 11 -24.05 22.85 8.53
CA LEU A 11 -22.72 22.28 8.70
C LEU A 11 -22.26 21.47 7.47
N LEU A 12 -21.33 22.03 6.70
CA LEU A 12 -20.41 21.24 5.87
C LEU A 12 -19.13 21.02 6.68
N ALA A 13 -19.22 20.17 7.69
CA ALA A 13 -18.08 19.76 8.50
C ALA A 13 -17.82 18.27 8.31
N THR A 14 -17.28 17.88 7.16
CA THR A 14 -16.70 16.54 6.88
C THR A 14 -15.71 16.68 5.71
N PRO A 15 -14.55 15.99 5.60
CA PRO A 15 -14.06 14.81 6.35
C PRO A 15 -12.51 14.77 6.50
N SER A 16 -11.86 15.62 7.32
CA SER A 16 -10.38 15.57 7.44
C SER A 16 -9.87 14.26 8.04
N PHE A 17 -10.63 13.64 8.96
CA PHE A 17 -10.22 12.42 9.66
C PHE A 17 -10.23 11.17 8.76
N ALA A 18 -11.12 11.12 7.77
CA ALA A 18 -11.27 9.95 6.91
C ALA A 18 -10.13 9.84 5.87
N VAL A 19 -9.67 10.99 5.35
CA VAL A 19 -8.53 11.09 4.44
C VAL A 19 -7.24 10.59 5.11
N GLU A 20 -7.00 11.03 6.34
CA GLU A 20 -5.82 10.64 7.12
C GLU A 20 -5.81 9.15 7.44
N GLU A 21 -6.97 8.60 7.81
CA GLU A 21 -7.11 7.19 8.15
C GLU A 21 -6.91 6.26 6.94
N GLY A 22 -7.54 6.57 5.79
CA GLY A 22 -7.34 5.80 4.56
C GLY A 22 -5.89 5.82 4.09
N SER A 23 -5.27 7.00 4.12
CA SER A 23 -3.85 7.18 3.79
C SER A 23 -2.94 6.37 4.71
N LYS A 24 -3.25 6.34 6.01
CA LYS A 24 -2.50 5.55 6.99
C LYS A 24 -2.60 4.06 6.68
N LEU A 25 -3.81 3.53 6.45
CA LEU A 25 -4.01 2.12 6.13
C LEU A 25 -3.29 1.71 4.86
N ALA A 26 -3.34 2.54 3.80
CA ALA A 26 -2.64 2.27 2.56
C ALA A 26 -1.12 2.24 2.74
N ARG A 27 -0.55 3.22 3.46
CA ARG A 27 0.89 3.23 3.77
C ARG A 27 1.32 2.05 4.63
N THR A 28 0.52 1.68 5.63
CA THR A 28 0.80 0.50 6.47
C THR A 28 0.79 -0.78 5.65
N ALA A 29 -0.24 -1.00 4.80
CA ALA A 29 -0.32 -2.17 3.96
C ALA A 29 0.89 -2.29 3.02
N TRP A 30 1.22 -1.21 2.32
CA TRP A 30 2.36 -1.16 1.41
C TRP A 30 3.68 -1.43 2.12
N ALA A 31 3.96 -0.70 3.19
CA ALA A 31 5.23 -0.81 3.91
C ALA A 31 5.40 -2.21 4.54
N ALA A 32 4.34 -2.75 5.14
CA ALA A 32 4.36 -4.07 5.75
C ALA A 32 4.63 -5.16 4.69
N TRP A 33 3.90 -5.16 3.57
CA TRP A 33 4.14 -6.16 2.52
C TRP A 33 5.48 -5.99 1.81
N LYS A 34 5.94 -4.75 1.60
CA LYS A 34 7.29 -4.51 1.08
C LYS A 34 8.36 -5.14 1.98
N CYS A 35 8.26 -4.91 3.28
CA CYS A 35 9.17 -5.50 4.25
C CYS A 35 9.00 -7.01 4.39
N GLN A 36 7.79 -7.54 4.18
CA GLN A 36 7.55 -8.97 4.15
C GLN A 36 8.28 -9.65 2.98
N VAL A 37 8.24 -9.05 1.78
CA VAL A 37 8.97 -9.57 0.61
C VAL A 37 10.47 -9.58 0.88
N TYR A 38 11.01 -8.50 1.45
CA TYR A 38 12.41 -8.46 1.86
C TYR A 38 12.77 -9.56 2.88
N ALA A 39 11.97 -9.72 3.94
CA ALA A 39 12.18 -10.77 4.94
C ALA A 39 12.12 -12.17 4.33
N THR A 40 11.25 -12.38 3.34
CA THR A 40 11.13 -13.65 2.61
C THR A 40 12.43 -13.98 1.88
N TYR A 41 13.03 -13.00 1.18
CA TYR A 41 14.32 -13.20 0.50
C TYR A 41 15.52 -13.28 1.45
N GLU A 42 15.44 -12.68 2.64
CA GLU A 42 16.41 -12.89 3.72
C GLU A 42 16.33 -14.32 4.30
N GLY A 43 15.16 -14.95 4.21
CA GLY A 43 14.87 -16.25 4.81
C GLY A 43 14.40 -16.16 6.27
N ASP A 44 13.89 -15.01 6.70
CA ASP A 44 13.27 -14.82 8.02
C ASP A 44 11.74 -15.00 7.92
N GLU A 45 11.31 -16.26 7.92
CA GLU A 45 9.89 -16.62 7.77
C GLU A 45 9.00 -16.08 8.89
N ILE A 46 9.53 -15.97 10.11
CA ILE A 46 8.77 -15.45 11.26
C ILE A 46 8.44 -13.98 11.03
N LYS A 47 9.43 -13.17 10.66
CA LYS A 47 9.20 -11.76 10.33
C LYS A 47 8.32 -11.61 9.09
N ALA A 48 8.56 -12.42 8.06
CA ALA A 48 7.75 -12.40 6.84
C ALA A 48 6.27 -12.64 7.15
N ASN A 49 5.94 -13.67 7.92
CA ASN A 49 4.55 -13.98 8.29
C ASN A 49 3.90 -12.87 9.12
N ARG A 50 4.61 -12.33 10.12
CA ARG A 50 4.12 -11.20 10.92
C ARG A 50 3.78 -9.99 10.02
N LEU A 51 4.69 -9.63 9.12
CA LEU A 51 4.54 -8.48 8.23
C LEU A 51 3.45 -8.73 7.18
N PHE A 52 3.28 -9.98 6.72
CA PHE A 52 2.17 -10.37 5.85
C PHE A 52 0.82 -10.09 6.52
N GLU A 53 0.63 -10.58 7.75
CA GLU A 53 -0.62 -10.43 8.51
C GLU A 53 -0.93 -8.95 8.81
N LEU A 54 0.08 -8.16 9.15
CA LEU A 54 -0.08 -6.72 9.36
C LEU A 54 -0.54 -6.02 8.08
N GLY A 55 0.10 -6.33 6.95
CA GLY A 55 -0.27 -5.76 5.65
C GLY A 55 -1.68 -6.18 5.23
N LEU A 56 -2.02 -7.46 5.42
CA LEU A 56 -3.33 -8.03 5.12
C LEU A 56 -4.45 -7.36 5.93
N LYS A 57 -4.25 -7.20 7.23
CA LYS A 57 -5.20 -6.52 8.11
C LYS A 57 -5.44 -5.07 7.67
N ALA A 58 -4.37 -4.33 7.36
CA ALA A 58 -4.47 -2.94 6.92
C ALA A 58 -5.15 -2.82 5.54
N ALA A 59 -4.82 -3.69 4.59
CA ALA A 59 -5.41 -3.70 3.25
C ALA A 59 -6.90 -4.04 3.28
N ARG A 60 -7.33 -5.05 4.07
CA ARG A 60 -8.75 -5.37 4.25
C ARG A 60 -9.53 -4.18 4.79
N ALA A 61 -9.03 -3.56 5.86
CA ALA A 61 -9.67 -2.40 6.46
C ALA A 61 -9.76 -1.22 5.47
N LEU A 62 -8.73 -1.01 4.63
CA LEU A 62 -8.76 0.01 3.59
C LEU A 62 -9.85 -0.27 2.55
N VAL A 63 -9.90 -1.49 2.02
CA VAL A 63 -10.85 -1.90 0.98
C VAL A 63 -12.28 -1.83 1.50
N GLU A 64 -12.54 -2.31 2.71
CA GLU A 64 -13.86 -2.24 3.34
C GLU A 64 -14.33 -0.78 3.53
N LYS A 65 -13.46 0.09 4.05
CA LYS A 65 -13.76 1.51 4.22
C LYS A 65 -13.99 2.21 2.89
N HIS A 66 -13.19 1.88 1.87
CA HIS A 66 -13.37 2.43 0.53
C HIS A 66 -14.72 2.03 -0.08
N GLN A 67 -15.08 0.75 -0.02
CA GLN A 67 -16.37 0.24 -0.51
C GLN A 67 -17.56 0.79 0.27
N ALA A 68 -17.39 1.10 1.55
CA ALA A 68 -18.37 1.80 2.37
C ALA A 68 -18.47 3.31 2.07
N GLY A 69 -17.69 3.84 1.11
CA GLY A 69 -17.64 5.26 0.76
C GLY A 69 -16.99 6.15 1.82
N GLN A 70 -16.29 5.54 2.79
CA GLN A 70 -15.62 6.25 3.89
C GLN A 70 -14.25 6.79 3.49
N VAL A 71 -13.61 6.21 2.48
CA VAL A 71 -12.32 6.68 1.93
C VAL A 71 -12.49 6.92 0.43
N LYS A 72 -12.11 8.11 -0.04
CA LYS A 72 -12.20 8.43 -1.47
C LYS A 72 -11.03 7.83 -2.24
N SER A 73 -11.29 7.51 -3.51
CA SER A 73 -10.27 7.04 -4.45
C SER A 73 -9.04 7.97 -4.52
N ASP A 74 -9.27 9.28 -4.52
CA ASP A 74 -8.21 10.29 -4.61
C ASP A 74 -7.26 10.23 -3.40
N ASP A 75 -7.78 9.93 -2.21
CA ASP A 75 -6.99 9.82 -0.98
C ASP A 75 -6.02 8.63 -1.06
N ILE A 76 -6.45 7.57 -1.77
CA ILE A 76 -5.68 6.35 -1.99
C ILE A 76 -4.64 6.59 -3.07
N ILE A 77 -4.97 7.26 -4.17
CA ILE A 77 -4.02 7.61 -5.23
C ILE A 77 -2.89 8.51 -4.70
N LEU A 78 -3.23 9.51 -3.87
CA LEU A 78 -2.27 10.49 -3.38
C LEU A 78 -1.29 9.93 -2.35
N ASN A 79 -1.67 8.87 -1.64
CA ASN A 79 -0.90 8.33 -0.51
C ASN A 79 -0.47 6.87 -0.72
N SER A 80 -0.71 6.32 -1.90
CA SER A 80 -0.33 4.97 -2.28
C SER A 80 0.03 4.92 -3.77
N HIS A 81 0.42 3.75 -4.26
CA HIS A 81 0.80 3.61 -5.66
C HIS A 81 -0.45 3.65 -6.55
N ALA A 82 -0.47 4.43 -7.62
CA ALA A 82 -1.64 4.61 -8.50
C ALA A 82 -2.25 3.30 -9.04
N THR A 83 -1.46 2.22 -9.06
CA THR A 83 -1.88 0.86 -9.39
C THR A 83 -2.91 0.28 -8.41
N LEU A 84 -2.91 0.69 -7.14
CA LEU A 84 -3.95 0.32 -6.16
C LEU A 84 -5.33 0.82 -6.61
N TRP A 85 -5.41 2.02 -7.16
CA TRP A 85 -6.68 2.62 -7.56
C TRP A 85 -7.37 1.84 -8.69
N PHE A 86 -6.62 1.46 -9.73
CA PHE A 86 -7.15 0.66 -10.84
C PHE A 86 -7.76 -0.67 -10.38
N THR A 87 -7.32 -1.20 -9.24
CA THR A 87 -7.84 -2.47 -8.70
C THR A 87 -9.12 -2.31 -7.89
N MET A 88 -9.49 -1.09 -7.51
CA MET A 88 -10.63 -0.83 -6.64
C MET A 88 -11.76 -0.02 -7.29
N ASP A 89 -11.44 0.86 -8.23
CA ASP A 89 -12.41 1.83 -8.77
C ASP A 89 -13.30 1.28 -9.90
N GLY A 90 -13.10 0.02 -10.30
CA GLY A 90 -13.95 -0.63 -11.29
C GLY A 90 -13.70 -0.21 -12.74
N THR A 91 -12.58 0.44 -13.06
CA THR A 91 -12.13 0.62 -14.47
C THR A 91 -11.64 -0.66 -15.13
N THR A 92 -11.50 -1.74 -14.36
CA THR A 92 -11.34 -3.11 -14.87
C THR A 92 -12.69 -3.67 -15.36
N PRO A 93 -12.73 -4.73 -16.19
CA PRO A 93 -13.98 -5.33 -16.69
C PRO A 93 -14.97 -5.81 -15.60
N ASN A 94 -14.57 -5.80 -14.33
CA ASN A 94 -15.41 -6.16 -13.19
C ASN A 94 -15.56 -4.95 -12.26
N PRO A 95 -16.64 -4.16 -12.38
CA PRO A 95 -16.76 -2.85 -11.72
C PRO A 95 -16.93 -2.90 -10.20
N ASN A 96 -16.83 -4.07 -9.55
CA ASN A 96 -16.82 -4.22 -8.10
C ASN A 96 -16.18 -5.56 -7.71
N PRO A 97 -14.84 -5.65 -7.65
CA PRO A 97 -14.21 -6.88 -7.19
C PRO A 97 -14.60 -7.18 -5.73
N SER A 98 -14.66 -8.47 -5.38
CA SER A 98 -14.77 -8.86 -3.97
C SER A 98 -13.61 -8.26 -3.17
N PRO A 99 -13.80 -7.94 -1.87
CA PRO A 99 -12.74 -7.38 -1.04
C PRO A 99 -11.42 -8.16 -1.09
N GLU A 100 -11.49 -9.49 -1.00
CA GLU A 100 -10.32 -10.38 -1.03
C GLU A 100 -9.58 -10.34 -2.37
N PHE A 101 -10.31 -10.23 -3.48
CA PHE A 101 -9.68 -10.06 -4.79
C PHE A 101 -8.92 -8.72 -4.86
N ALA A 102 -9.53 -7.63 -4.41
CA ALA A 102 -8.88 -6.32 -4.39
C ALA A 102 -7.61 -6.36 -3.51
N VAL A 103 -7.71 -6.92 -2.31
CA VAL A 103 -6.56 -7.13 -1.40
C VAL A 103 -5.46 -7.95 -2.05
N GLY A 104 -5.80 -9.07 -2.71
CA GLY A 104 -4.84 -9.92 -3.42
C GLY A 104 -4.13 -9.18 -4.57
N ARG A 105 -4.85 -8.32 -5.31
CA ARG A 105 -4.26 -7.50 -6.37
C ARG A 105 -3.31 -6.43 -5.84
N ILE A 106 -3.62 -5.83 -4.69
CA ILE A 106 -2.71 -4.91 -4.03
C ILE A 106 -1.44 -5.66 -3.61
N TYR A 107 -1.58 -6.82 -2.95
CA TYR A 107 -0.44 -7.62 -2.54
C TYR A 107 0.45 -8.00 -3.73
N GLN A 108 -0.15 -8.51 -4.81
CA GLN A 108 0.59 -8.85 -6.03
C GLN A 108 1.38 -7.65 -6.55
N THR A 109 0.75 -6.47 -6.62
CA THR A 109 1.40 -5.24 -7.08
C THR A 109 2.61 -4.87 -6.23
N VAL A 110 2.51 -4.98 -4.90
CA VAL A 110 3.63 -4.74 -3.99
C VAL A 110 4.72 -5.77 -4.22
N ALA A 111 4.37 -7.05 -4.28
CA ALA A 111 5.33 -8.13 -4.47
C ALA A 111 6.11 -7.99 -5.78
N ASP A 112 5.43 -7.70 -6.89
CA ASP A 112 6.05 -7.51 -8.21
C ASP A 112 6.97 -6.28 -8.22
N THR A 113 6.52 -5.17 -7.62
CA THR A 113 7.33 -3.94 -7.52
C THR A 113 8.60 -4.18 -6.71
N VAL A 114 8.48 -4.84 -5.56
CA VAL A 114 9.61 -5.07 -4.66
C VAL A 114 10.56 -6.13 -5.21
N PHE A 115 10.03 -7.14 -5.90
CA PHE A 115 10.84 -8.07 -6.67
C PHE A 115 11.69 -7.34 -7.72
N ASP A 116 11.08 -6.45 -8.51
CA ASP A 116 11.79 -5.65 -9.50
C ASP A 116 12.85 -4.74 -8.82
N GLU A 117 12.54 -4.08 -7.71
CA GLU A 117 13.52 -3.31 -6.94
C GLU A 117 14.74 -4.15 -6.49
N ILE A 118 14.55 -5.42 -6.14
CA ILE A 118 15.65 -6.31 -5.72
C ILE A 118 16.50 -6.72 -6.93
N VAL A 119 15.84 -7.10 -8.02
CA VAL A 119 16.47 -7.71 -9.21
C VAL A 119 17.14 -6.67 -10.09
N THR A 120 16.47 -5.55 -10.34
CA THR A 120 16.81 -4.59 -11.40
C THR A 120 17.28 -3.24 -10.90
N HIS A 121 17.28 -2.95 -9.59
CA HIS A 121 17.70 -1.64 -9.07
C HIS A 121 18.88 -1.71 -8.10
N ASP A 122 19.75 -0.71 -8.11
CA ASP A 122 20.85 -0.58 -7.15
C ASP A 122 20.37 -0.10 -5.76
N ASP A 123 21.29 0.06 -4.81
CA ASP A 123 20.96 0.48 -3.45
C ASP A 123 20.37 1.89 -3.39
N ALA A 124 20.74 2.76 -4.33
CA ALA A 124 20.20 4.11 -4.52
C ALA A 124 18.87 4.13 -5.28
N GLY A 125 18.35 2.97 -5.72
CA GLY A 125 17.10 2.87 -6.46
C GLY A 125 17.24 3.24 -7.94
N ARG A 126 18.45 3.17 -8.51
CA ARG A 126 18.67 3.40 -9.95
C ARG A 126 18.60 2.08 -10.71
N PRO A 127 18.04 2.05 -11.92
CA PRO A 127 17.98 0.83 -12.71
C PRO A 127 19.38 0.35 -13.08
N LEU A 128 19.58 -0.96 -13.00
CA LEU A 128 20.76 -1.69 -13.43
C LEU A 128 20.64 -2.00 -14.92
N PRO A 129 21.77 -2.12 -15.65
CA PRO A 129 21.73 -2.71 -16.98
C PRO A 129 21.45 -4.23 -16.87
N ALA A 130 20.85 -4.81 -17.92
CA ALA A 130 20.31 -6.18 -17.90
C ALA A 130 21.34 -7.25 -17.50
N GLU A 131 22.60 -7.09 -17.91
CA GLU A 131 23.70 -7.99 -17.56
C GLU A 131 24.10 -7.96 -16.07
N LYS A 132 23.59 -6.99 -15.30
CA LYS A 132 23.78 -6.85 -13.85
C LYS A 132 22.55 -7.21 -13.04
N TYR A 133 21.50 -7.74 -13.66
CA TYR A 133 20.32 -8.21 -12.93
C TYR A 133 20.72 -9.30 -11.94
N ARG A 134 20.14 -9.20 -10.74
CA ARG A 134 20.51 -10.05 -9.61
C ARG A 134 19.56 -11.24 -9.53
N LEU A 135 20.10 -12.44 -9.55
CA LEU A 135 19.33 -13.68 -9.51
C LEU A 135 19.89 -14.63 -8.44
N GLY A 136 19.03 -15.50 -7.90
CA GLY A 136 19.42 -16.52 -6.94
C GLY A 136 20.01 -15.92 -5.64
N ALA A 137 21.17 -16.41 -5.21
CA ALA A 137 21.79 -16.02 -3.94
C ALA A 137 22.06 -14.51 -3.82
N ALA A 138 22.37 -13.82 -4.92
CA ALA A 138 22.62 -12.38 -4.91
C ALA A 138 21.40 -11.54 -4.49
N MET A 139 20.18 -12.08 -4.63
CA MET A 139 18.96 -11.41 -4.21
C MET A 139 18.87 -11.29 -2.68
N LYS A 140 19.40 -12.28 -1.95
CA LYS A 140 19.34 -12.33 -0.48
C LYS A 140 20.12 -11.18 0.14
N ASP A 141 21.36 -10.95 -0.30
CA ASP A 141 22.22 -9.90 0.26
C ASP A 141 21.62 -8.49 0.06
N VAL A 142 20.97 -8.29 -1.09
CA VAL A 142 20.24 -7.06 -1.40
C VAL A 142 19.00 -6.93 -0.55
N ALA A 143 18.21 -7.99 -0.41
CA ALA A 143 17.01 -7.98 0.41
C ALA A 143 17.34 -7.63 1.87
N VAL A 144 18.43 -8.17 2.44
CA VAL A 144 18.91 -7.81 3.79
C VAL A 144 19.22 -6.31 3.88
N THR A 145 19.92 -5.77 2.88
CA THR A 145 20.29 -4.34 2.84
C THR A 145 19.06 -3.45 2.73
N LYS A 146 18.13 -3.79 1.83
CA LYS A 146 16.88 -3.07 1.62
C LYS A 146 15.95 -3.16 2.84
N PHE A 147 15.88 -4.31 3.51
CA PHE A 147 15.13 -4.51 4.75
C PHE A 147 15.58 -3.52 5.84
N ARG A 148 16.90 -3.43 6.05
CA ARG A 148 17.50 -2.51 7.04
C ARG A 148 17.26 -1.05 6.66
N ASN A 149 17.51 -0.69 5.40
CA ASN A 149 17.36 0.69 4.92
C ASN A 149 15.90 1.18 4.97
N ALA A 150 14.94 0.27 4.81
CA ALA A 150 13.52 0.57 4.94
C ALA A 150 13.03 0.59 6.41
N ASN A 151 13.91 0.37 7.40
CA ASN A 151 13.59 0.29 8.82
C ASN A 151 12.47 -0.72 9.12
N CYS A 152 12.48 -1.85 8.43
CA CYS A 152 11.40 -2.84 8.50
C CYS A 152 11.15 -3.40 9.91
N ASP A 153 12.17 -3.40 10.78
CA ASP A 153 12.02 -3.82 12.18
C ASP A 153 11.11 -2.89 13.00
N LEU A 154 10.87 -1.65 12.54
CA LEU A 154 10.05 -0.66 13.25
C LEU A 154 8.55 -0.71 12.88
N ILE A 155 8.16 -1.51 11.89
CA ILE A 155 6.79 -1.54 11.37
C ILE A 155 5.91 -2.41 12.28
N ASN A 156 4.97 -1.79 13.01
CA ASN A 156 4.08 -2.45 13.98
C ASN A 156 2.61 -2.27 13.64
#